data_AF-A0A4Z1SNZ0-F1
#
_entry.id   AF-A0A4Z1SNZ0-F1
#
_cell.length_a   1.000
_cell.length_b   1.000
_cell.length_c   1.000
_cell.angle_alpha   90.00
_cell.angle_beta   90.00
_cell.angle_gamma   90.00
#
_symmetry.space_group_name_H-M   'P 1'
#
loop_
_entity.id
_entity.type
_entity.pdbx_description
1 polymer ?
#
loop_
_entity_poly.entity_id
_entity_poly.type
_entity_poly.pdbx_seq_one_letter_code
_entity_poly.pdbx_strand_id
1 'polypeptide(L)'
;MESNAHNINGWHWSEKDFTEWATKTLKEKLVFEEPGSSPETAFKTRIDEIRGEAFKNVRKGKLRTSYDFKVKLIATIGPDEGSDAPPVECLVTYEPFCDSDPADWEFDVRVKDPAKHSASKVAEAKKLIRREIFEKRVLEWIELYNQQMD
;
A
#
# COMPACT_ATOMS: atom_id res chain seq x y z
N MET A 1 37.42 45.78 13.03
CA MET A 1 36.69 44.93 13.99
C MET A 1 35.32 44.72 13.39
N GLU A 2 35.18 43.74 12.51
CA GLU A 2 34.77 42.35 12.84
C GLU A 2 33.33 42.37 13.41
N SER A 3 32.38 41.66 12.82
CA SER A 3 32.49 40.22 12.56
C SER A 3 31.80 39.78 11.27
N ASN A 4 32.54 38.98 10.51
CA ASN A 4 32.01 38.02 9.54
C ASN A 4 30.92 37.19 10.23
N ALA A 5 29.64 37.44 9.90
CA ALA A 5 28.60 36.42 10.06
C ALA A 5 28.84 35.37 8.96
N HIS A 6 29.90 34.59 9.13
CA HIS A 6 30.06 33.36 8.40
C HIS A 6 28.84 32.52 8.74
N ASN A 7 28.03 32.23 7.73
CA ASN A 7 26.93 31.28 7.80
C ASN A 7 27.53 29.91 8.17
N ILE A 8 27.66 29.68 9.48
CA ILE A 8 28.26 28.48 10.06
C ILE A 8 27.19 27.40 10.04
N ASN A 9 27.47 26.41 9.19
CA ASN A 9 26.69 25.22 8.86
C ASN A 9 25.39 25.49 8.08
N GLY A 10 25.49 25.47 6.75
CA GLY A 10 24.35 25.29 5.85
C GLY A 10 23.67 23.93 6.02
N TRP A 11 23.01 23.71 7.16
CA TRP A 11 22.01 22.67 7.38
C TRP A 11 20.70 23.04 6.67
N HIS A 12 20.76 23.25 5.35
CA HIS A 12 19.56 23.26 4.53
C HIS A 12 19.35 21.83 4.05
N TRP A 13 18.68 21.00 4.85
CA TRP A 13 17.95 19.88 4.30
C TRP A 13 16.63 20.46 3.76
N SER A 14 16.54 20.67 2.45
CA SER A 14 15.24 20.89 1.83
C SER A 14 14.59 19.52 1.67
N GLU A 15 13.80 19.14 2.66
CA GLU A 15 12.88 18.02 2.56
C GLU A 15 11.59 18.51 1.92
N LYS A 16 11.12 17.78 0.92
CA LYS A 16 9.85 18.05 0.24
C LYS A 16 8.85 16.98 0.67
N ASP A 17 7.73 17.42 1.21
CA ASP A 17 6.59 16.56 1.48
C ASP A 17 5.97 16.10 0.15
N PHE A 18 5.77 14.80 0.03
CA PHE A 18 5.04 14.15 -1.06
C PHE A 18 3.88 13.31 -0.52
N THR A 19 3.50 13.49 0.74
CA THR A 19 2.54 12.63 1.44
C THR A 19 1.20 12.61 0.73
N GLU A 20 0.71 13.76 0.24
CA GLU A 20 -0.54 13.84 -0.50
C GLU A 20 -0.49 13.06 -1.83
N TRP A 21 0.55 13.30 -2.64
CA TRP A 21 0.75 12.60 -3.92
C TRP A 21 0.92 11.09 -3.70
N ALA A 22 1.77 10.72 -2.75
CA ALA A 22 2.08 9.35 -2.38
C ALA A 22 0.82 8.60 -1.96
N THR A 23 0.04 9.17 -1.04
CA THR A 23 -1.21 8.58 -0.54
C THR A 23 -2.22 8.39 -1.68
N LYS A 24 -2.38 9.40 -2.55
CA LYS A 24 -3.30 9.33 -3.69
C LYS A 24 -2.91 8.21 -4.66
N THR A 25 -1.66 8.17 -5.10
CA THR A 25 -1.20 7.20 -6.10
C THR A 25 -1.09 5.79 -5.51
N LEU A 26 -0.79 5.66 -4.21
CA LEU A 26 -0.83 4.37 -3.51
C LEU A 26 -2.25 3.82 -3.45
N LYS A 27 -3.23 4.68 -3.18
CA LYS A 27 -4.66 4.34 -3.25
C LYS A 27 -5.04 3.86 -4.65
N GLU A 28 -4.63 4.57 -5.70
CA GLU A 28 -4.92 4.17 -7.09
C GLU A 28 -4.34 2.79 -7.43
N LYS A 29 -3.14 2.48 -6.94
CA LYS A 29 -2.50 1.17 -7.14
C LYS A 29 -3.15 0.04 -6.35
N LEU A 30 -3.69 0.34 -5.17
CA LEU A 30 -4.28 -0.65 -4.26
C LEU A 30 -5.80 -0.80 -4.39
N VAL A 31 -6.46 -0.03 -5.25
CA VAL A 31 -7.85 -0.25 -5.69
C VAL A 31 -7.83 -0.93 -7.06
N PHE A 32 -8.08 -2.23 -7.07
CA PHE A 32 -8.00 -3.06 -8.27
C PHE A 32 -8.98 -4.22 -8.23
N GLU A 33 -9.16 -4.85 -9.38
CA GLU A 33 -9.77 -6.16 -9.51
C GLU A 33 -8.69 -7.18 -9.90
N GLU A 34 -8.67 -8.30 -9.20
CA GLU A 34 -7.81 -9.44 -9.49
C GLU A 34 -8.69 -10.56 -10.09
N PRO A 35 -8.44 -10.93 -11.36
CA PRO A 35 -9.22 -11.96 -12.02
C PRO A 35 -8.93 -13.34 -11.40
N GLY A 36 -9.99 -14.11 -11.19
CA GLY A 36 -9.91 -15.52 -10.80
C GLY A 36 -10.02 -16.46 -12.00
N SER A 37 -9.85 -17.77 -11.77
CA SER A 37 -10.17 -18.79 -12.78
C SER A 37 -11.68 -18.94 -13.01
N SER A 38 -12.49 -18.40 -12.10
CA SER A 38 -13.94 -18.24 -12.18
C SER A 38 -14.35 -17.00 -11.39
N PRO A 39 -15.57 -16.46 -11.57
CA PRO A 39 -15.95 -15.24 -10.87
C PRO A 39 -16.07 -15.41 -9.35
N GLU A 40 -16.23 -16.64 -8.85
CA GLU A 40 -16.17 -16.97 -7.41
C GLU A 40 -14.76 -16.89 -6.81
N THR A 41 -13.72 -16.83 -7.65
CA THR A 41 -12.31 -16.73 -7.25
C THR A 41 -11.69 -15.37 -7.59
N ALA A 42 -12.43 -14.51 -8.32
CA ALA A 42 -12.05 -13.12 -8.52
C ALA A 42 -12.29 -12.31 -7.23
N PHE A 43 -11.49 -11.26 -7.04
CA PHE A 43 -11.72 -10.32 -5.96
C PHE A 43 -11.43 -8.89 -6.37
N LYS A 44 -12.09 -7.95 -5.71
CA LYS A 44 -11.82 -6.52 -5.84
C LYS A 44 -11.45 -5.91 -4.52
N THR A 45 -10.56 -4.92 -4.53
CA THR A 45 -10.11 -4.22 -3.35
C THR A 45 -10.71 -2.81 -3.27
N ARG A 46 -10.96 -2.36 -2.04
CA ARG A 46 -11.25 -0.96 -1.73
C ARG A 46 -10.43 -0.51 -0.54
N ILE A 47 -9.99 0.75 -0.56
CA ILE A 47 -9.33 1.34 0.61
C ILE A 47 -10.35 1.57 1.72
N ASP A 48 -9.97 1.18 2.94
CA ASP A 48 -10.65 1.57 4.18
C ASP A 48 -9.93 2.76 4.80
N GLU A 49 -8.61 2.67 4.95
CA GLU A 49 -7.79 3.72 5.56
C GLU A 49 -6.35 3.65 5.02
N ILE A 50 -5.73 4.81 4.78
CA ILE A 50 -4.28 4.93 4.56
C ILE A 50 -3.77 5.97 5.57
N ARG A 51 -2.77 5.60 6.35
CA ARG A 51 -2.04 6.51 7.24
C ARG A 51 -0.56 6.36 6.96
N GLY A 52 0.17 7.46 6.98
CA GLY A 52 1.60 7.45 6.73
C GLY A 52 2.06 8.74 6.11
N GLU A 53 3.33 8.73 5.75
CA GLU A 53 4.06 9.90 5.29
C GLU A 53 5.07 9.52 4.22
N ALA A 54 5.36 10.47 3.34
CA ALA A 54 6.32 10.27 2.27
C ALA A 54 7.08 11.56 1.98
N PHE A 55 8.41 11.47 2.06
CA PHE A 55 9.30 12.62 1.89
C PHE A 55 10.40 12.34 0.88
N LYS A 56 10.89 13.42 0.27
CA LYS A 56 12.07 13.38 -0.58
C LYS A 56 13.07 14.42 -0.17
N ASN A 57 14.34 14.04 -0.20
CA ASN A 57 15.45 14.95 -0.01
C ASN A 57 16.51 14.72 -1.09
N VAL A 58 17.07 15.81 -1.62
CA VAL A 58 18.22 15.75 -2.52
C VAL A 58 19.46 16.19 -1.76
N ARG A 59 20.40 15.27 -1.55
CA ARG A 59 21.67 15.56 -0.88
C ARG A 59 22.84 15.17 -1.76
N LYS A 60 23.73 16.13 -2.03
CA LYS A 60 24.90 15.93 -2.91
C LYS A 60 24.52 15.35 -4.28
N GLY A 61 23.43 15.85 -4.87
CA GLY A 61 22.94 15.40 -6.18
C GLY A 61 22.30 14.00 -6.20
N LYS A 62 22.13 13.35 -5.04
CA LYS A 62 21.44 12.06 -4.91
C LYS A 62 20.05 12.28 -4.32
N LEU A 63 19.02 11.82 -5.02
CA LEU A 63 17.67 11.72 -4.50
C LEU A 63 17.61 10.64 -3.43
N ARG A 64 17.00 10.96 -2.30
CA ARG A 64 16.62 10.05 -1.22
C ARG A 64 15.12 10.11 -1.07
N THR A 65 14.46 8.98 -1.25
CA THR A 65 13.04 8.81 -1.02
C THR A 65 12.85 8.10 0.32
N SER A 66 11.87 8.55 1.08
CA SER A 66 11.42 7.93 2.32
C SER A 66 9.90 7.80 2.28
N TYR A 67 9.40 6.69 2.82
CA TYR A 67 7.99 6.43 3.00
C TYR A 67 7.78 5.43 4.14
N ASP A 68 6.71 5.65 4.90
CA ASP A 68 6.17 4.74 5.90
C ASP A 68 4.65 4.81 5.83
N PHE A 69 4.00 3.70 5.50
CA PHE A 69 2.55 3.64 5.38
C PHE A 69 1.99 2.43 6.11
N LYS A 70 0.83 2.64 6.74
CA LYS A 70 -0.12 1.60 7.15
C LYS A 70 -1.37 1.71 6.30
N VAL A 71 -1.63 0.67 5.51
CA VAL A 71 -2.80 0.59 4.65
C VAL A 71 -3.77 -0.47 5.18
N LYS A 72 -5.03 -0.07 5.39
CA LYS A 72 -6.14 -0.99 5.62
C LYS A 72 -7.05 -0.97 4.41
N LEU A 73 -7.35 -2.15 3.89
CA LEU A 73 -8.22 -2.32 2.75
C LEU A 73 -9.16 -3.50 2.94
N ILE A 74 -10.21 -3.52 2.14
CA ILE A 74 -11.20 -4.59 2.13
C ILE A 74 -11.15 -5.24 0.76
N ALA A 75 -10.81 -6.53 0.74
CA ALA A 75 -10.91 -7.37 -0.44
C ALA A 75 -12.25 -8.11 -0.40
N THR A 76 -13.02 -8.02 -1.48
CA THR A 76 -14.33 -8.66 -1.61
C THR A 76 -14.24 -9.77 -2.65
N ILE A 77 -14.49 -11.01 -2.22
CA ILE A 77 -14.49 -12.20 -3.08
C ILE A 77 -15.95 -12.58 -3.35
N GLY A 78 -16.31 -12.59 -4.63
CA GLY A 78 -17.65 -12.96 -5.10
C GLY A 78 -18.80 -12.02 -4.65
N PRO A 79 -20.06 -12.45 -4.82
CA PRO A 79 -20.44 -13.62 -5.60
C PRO A 79 -20.39 -13.35 -7.12
N ASP A 80 -20.51 -14.40 -7.91
CA ASP A 80 -20.74 -14.34 -9.36
C ASP A 80 -21.91 -13.40 -9.71
N GLU A 81 -21.90 -12.82 -10.92
CA GLU A 81 -23.02 -12.01 -11.38
C GLU A 81 -24.27 -12.91 -11.50
N GLY A 82 -25.21 -12.80 -10.54
CA GLY A 82 -26.44 -13.60 -10.49
C GLY A 82 -26.52 -14.67 -9.38
N SER A 83 -25.54 -14.75 -8.47
CA SER A 83 -25.62 -15.63 -7.29
C SER A 83 -26.15 -14.90 -6.04
N ASP A 84 -27.08 -15.55 -5.33
CA ASP A 84 -27.70 -15.04 -4.09
C ASP A 84 -26.80 -15.24 -2.85
N ALA A 85 -25.64 -15.89 -3.01
CA ALA A 85 -24.72 -16.11 -1.91
C ALA A 85 -24.06 -14.79 -1.47
N PRO A 86 -23.91 -14.53 -0.15
CA PRO A 86 -23.25 -13.32 0.30
C PRO A 86 -21.76 -13.31 -0.08
N PRO A 87 -21.21 -12.14 -0.46
CA PRO A 87 -19.78 -11.99 -0.72
C PRO A 87 -18.95 -12.30 0.53
N VAL A 88 -17.71 -12.74 0.33
CA VAL A 88 -16.74 -12.87 1.43
C VAL A 88 -15.89 -11.60 1.47
N GLU A 89 -16.02 -10.83 2.55
CA GLU A 89 -15.16 -9.66 2.79
C GLU A 89 -13.94 -10.08 3.62
N CYS A 90 -12.76 -9.66 3.20
CA CYS A 90 -11.49 -9.85 3.90
C CYS A 90 -10.90 -8.49 4.25
N LEU A 91 -10.59 -8.29 5.53
CA LEU A 91 -9.79 -7.18 6.02
C LEU A 91 -8.32 -7.49 5.74
N VAL A 92 -7.64 -6.59 5.05
CA VAL A 92 -6.22 -6.71 4.73
C VAL A 92 -5.48 -5.51 5.33
N THR A 93 -4.42 -5.79 6.09
CA THR A 93 -3.47 -4.78 6.58
C THR A 93 -2.16 -4.97 5.85
N TYR A 94 -1.61 -3.88 5.30
CA TYR A 94 -0.32 -3.89 4.60
C TYR A 94 0.52 -2.68 4.99
N GLU A 95 1.76 -2.91 5.41
CA GLU A 95 2.64 -1.85 5.93
C GLU A 95 3.96 -1.74 5.15
N PRO A 96 3.98 -1.07 3.98
CA PRO A 96 5.22 -0.84 3.25
C PRO A 96 6.08 0.24 3.92
N PHE A 97 7.37 -0.08 4.09
CA PHE A 97 8.34 0.77 4.76
C PHE A 97 9.68 0.83 4.00
N CYS A 98 10.21 2.03 3.80
CA CYS A 98 11.36 2.23 2.89
C CYS A 98 12.69 1.65 3.39
N ASP A 99 12.87 1.48 4.70
CA ASP A 99 14.10 0.95 5.30
C ASP A 99 14.03 -0.57 5.56
N SER A 100 13.09 -1.28 4.95
CA SER A 100 12.98 -2.74 5.05
C SER A 100 12.70 -3.38 3.70
N ASP A 101 13.13 -4.63 3.54
CA ASP A 101 12.86 -5.39 2.32
C ASP A 101 11.35 -5.69 2.19
N PRO A 102 10.80 -5.72 0.96
CA PRO A 102 9.38 -5.98 0.73
C PRO A 102 8.86 -7.29 1.35
N ALA A 103 9.73 -8.30 1.44
CA ALA A 103 9.41 -9.58 2.05
C ALA A 103 9.16 -9.49 3.56
N ASP A 104 9.65 -8.44 4.23
CA ASP A 104 9.53 -8.22 5.67
C ASP A 104 8.33 -7.33 6.04
N TRP A 105 7.68 -6.69 5.07
CA TRP A 105 6.53 -5.83 5.33
C TRP A 105 5.34 -6.61 5.93
N GLU A 106 4.65 -6.00 6.89
CA GLU A 106 3.47 -6.59 7.51
C GLU A 106 2.40 -6.82 6.44
N PHE A 107 1.89 -8.05 6.35
CA PHE A 107 0.77 -8.41 5.49
C PHE A 107 -0.16 -9.38 6.24
N ASP A 108 -1.29 -8.88 6.70
CA ASP A 108 -2.27 -9.65 7.46
C ASP A 108 -3.61 -9.70 6.72
N VAL A 109 -4.22 -10.90 6.68
CA VAL A 109 -5.51 -11.14 6.02
C VAL A 109 -6.46 -11.83 6.98
N ARG A 110 -7.59 -11.18 7.25
CA ARG A 110 -8.66 -11.69 8.11
C ARG A 110 -9.99 -11.67 7.40
N VAL A 111 -10.70 -12.80 7.39
CA VAL A 111 -12.09 -12.83 6.91
C VAL A 111 -12.95 -12.08 7.92
N LYS A 112 -13.76 -11.13 7.43
CA LYS A 112 -14.76 -10.42 8.23
C LYS A 112 -15.94 -11.35 8.50
N ASP A 113 -16.40 -11.40 9.75
CA ASP A 113 -17.49 -12.26 10.19
C ASP A 113 -17.35 -13.74 9.74
N PRO A 114 -16.26 -14.44 10.08
CA PRO A 114 -15.99 -15.78 9.55
C PRO A 114 -17.08 -16.81 9.89
N ALA A 115 -17.84 -16.58 10.97
CA ALA A 115 -18.97 -17.44 11.37
C ALA A 115 -20.16 -17.41 10.39
N LYS A 116 -20.23 -16.42 9.48
CA LYS A 116 -21.27 -16.35 8.43
C LYS A 116 -20.95 -17.20 7.20
N HIS A 117 -19.76 -17.80 7.15
CA HIS A 117 -19.27 -18.56 6.01
C HIS A 117 -18.84 -19.97 6.42
N SER A 118 -18.88 -20.92 5.49
CA SER A 118 -18.36 -22.26 5.75
C SER A 118 -16.83 -22.22 5.93
N ALA A 119 -16.28 -23.13 6.74
CA ALA A 119 -14.84 -23.21 6.99
C ALA A 119 -14.01 -23.30 5.69
N SER A 120 -14.51 -24.05 4.69
CA SER A 120 -13.87 -24.14 3.37
C SER A 120 -13.83 -22.79 2.66
N LYS A 121 -14.91 -22.02 2.66
CA LYS A 121 -14.93 -20.67 2.04
C LYS A 121 -13.96 -19.71 2.72
N VAL A 122 -13.89 -19.76 4.06
CA VAL A 122 -12.94 -18.95 4.84
C VAL A 122 -11.49 -19.32 4.49
N ALA A 123 -11.19 -20.61 4.35
CA ALA A 123 -9.86 -21.08 4.00
C ALA A 123 -9.46 -20.69 2.57
N GLU A 124 -10.37 -20.87 1.59
CA GLU A 124 -10.12 -20.49 0.20
C GLU A 124 -9.94 -18.98 0.05
N ALA A 125 -10.76 -18.18 0.74
CA ALA A 125 -10.64 -16.72 0.70
C ALA A 125 -9.25 -16.22 1.12
N LYS A 126 -8.66 -16.83 2.16
CA LYS A 126 -7.31 -16.50 2.61
C LYS A 126 -6.22 -16.94 1.61
N LYS A 127 -6.46 -17.98 0.81
CA LYS A 127 -5.50 -18.46 -0.21
C LYS A 127 -5.50 -17.59 -1.48
N LEU A 128 -6.63 -16.93 -1.77
CA LEU A 128 -6.77 -16.05 -2.93
C LEU A 128 -6.03 -14.73 -2.72
N ILE A 129 -6.11 -14.18 -1.51
CA ILE A 129 -5.51 -12.88 -1.18
C ILE A 129 -4.05 -13.10 -0.77
N ARG A 130 -3.16 -13.04 -1.75
CA ARG A 130 -1.72 -13.31 -1.57
C ARG A 130 -0.91 -12.03 -1.51
N ARG A 131 0.13 -12.01 -0.66
CA ARG A 131 1.07 -10.89 -0.53
C ARG A 131 1.62 -10.43 -1.88
N GLU A 132 2.07 -11.37 -2.71
CA GLU A 132 2.74 -11.11 -3.99
C GLU A 132 1.94 -10.16 -4.91
N ILE A 133 0.61 -10.26 -4.84
CA ILE A 133 -0.33 -9.45 -5.63
C ILE A 133 -0.31 -7.97 -5.20
N PHE A 134 -0.16 -7.71 -3.90
CA PHE A 134 -0.06 -6.37 -3.30
C PHE A 134 1.36 -5.82 -3.38
N GLU A 135 2.35 -6.69 -3.15
CA GLU A 135 3.77 -6.37 -3.27
C GLU A 135 4.09 -5.85 -4.66
N LYS A 136 3.70 -6.57 -5.72
CA LYS A 136 3.87 -6.10 -7.10
C LYS A 136 3.33 -4.69 -7.32
N ARG A 137 2.13 -4.39 -6.83
CA ARG A 137 1.47 -3.08 -7.00
C ARG A 137 2.19 -1.97 -6.24
N VAL A 138 2.71 -2.27 -5.06
CA VAL A 138 3.50 -1.30 -4.28
C VAL A 138 4.90 -1.12 -4.85
N LEU A 139 5.52 -2.16 -5.42
CA LEU A 139 6.77 -2.01 -6.17
C LEU A 139 6.59 -1.10 -7.39
N GLU A 140 5.53 -1.26 -8.16
CA GLU A 140 5.19 -0.34 -9.25
C GLU A 140 4.93 1.10 -8.73
N TRP A 141 4.30 1.23 -7.56
CA TRP A 141 4.13 2.53 -6.90
C TRP A 141 5.48 3.15 -6.51
N ILE A 142 6.42 2.37 -5.98
CA ILE A 142 7.77 2.83 -5.61
C ILE A 142 8.54 3.32 -6.85
N GLU A 143 8.42 2.63 -7.98
CA GLU A 143 9.03 3.08 -9.23
C GLU A 143 8.50 4.45 -9.67
N LEU A 144 7.17 4.65 -9.63
CA LEU A 144 6.54 5.94 -9.92
C LEU A 144 6.98 7.01 -8.91
N TYR A 145 7.00 6.66 -7.62
CA TYR A 145 7.41 7.57 -6.57
C TYR A 145 8.85 8.02 -6.76
N ASN A 146 9.77 7.13 -7.13
CA ASN A 146 11.18 7.49 -7.36
C ASN A 146 11.37 8.41 -8.59
N GLN A 147 10.43 8.41 -9.53
CA GLN A 147 10.47 9.26 -10.73
C GLN A 147 9.76 10.61 -10.52
N GLN A 148 8.84 10.70 -9.56
CA GLN A 148 8.10 11.94 -9.30
C GLN A 148 9.02 13.00 -8.68
N MET A 149 9.13 14.18 -9.30
CA MET A 149 9.97 15.28 -8.79
C MET A 149 9.16 16.49 -8.33
N ASP A 150 7.88 16.57 -8.72
CA ASP A 150 7.05 17.78 -8.62
C ASP A 150 5.72 17.54 -7.89
#